data_AF-A0A672NI27-F1
#
_entry.id   AF-A0A672NI27-F1
#
_cell.length_a   1.000
_cell.length_b   1.000
_cell.length_c   1.000
_cell.angle_alpha   90.00
_cell.angle_beta   90.00
_cell.angle_gamma   90.00
#
_symmetry.space_group_name_H-M   'P 1'
#
loop_
_entity.id
_entity.type
_entity.pdbx_description
1 polymer ?
#
loop_
_entity_poly.entity_id
_entity_poly.type
_entity_poly.pdbx_seq_one_letter_code
_entity_poly.pdbx_strand_id
1 'polypeptide(L)'
;MAASVRYLLKPWTPSLCLVRWSRYNPYYLDPDPSKDARVPESELSPEDKELQELKTVRPIKAALASDSSSAFNDPLISKFINMMMQDGNKILARGIMTQTLSNNGVYSYYKCKNAKYLF
;
A
#
# COMPACT_ATOMS: atom_id res chain seq x y z
N MET A 1 22.73 -9.32 46.34
CA MET A 1 22.24 -9.87 45.05
C MET A 1 20.72 -9.71 45.02
N ALA A 2 20.20 -8.56 44.59
CA ALA A 2 18.76 -8.33 44.48
C ALA A 2 18.34 -8.48 43.01
N ALA A 3 17.87 -9.68 42.64
CA ALA A 3 17.30 -9.92 41.33
C ALA A 3 15.98 -9.15 41.21
N SER A 4 15.92 -8.23 40.26
CA SER A 4 14.80 -7.31 40.10
C SER A 4 13.52 -8.07 39.69
N VAL A 5 12.47 -7.93 40.48
CA VAL A 5 11.10 -8.46 40.30
C VAL A 5 10.36 -7.73 39.15
N ARG A 6 11.06 -7.32 38.08
CA ARG A 6 10.48 -6.54 36.99
C ARG A 6 9.70 -7.38 35.97
N TYR A 7 9.78 -8.70 36.05
CA TYR A 7 9.13 -9.62 35.11
C TYR A 7 7.84 -10.26 35.64
N LEU A 8 7.50 -10.06 36.92
CA LEU A 8 6.35 -10.70 37.58
C LEU A 8 5.04 -9.91 37.48
N LEU A 9 5.08 -8.65 37.04
CA LEU A 9 3.91 -7.78 36.93
C LEU A 9 3.77 -7.21 35.52
N LYS A 10 3.68 -8.09 34.51
CA LYS A 10 3.14 -7.67 33.22
C LYS A 10 1.61 -7.72 33.38
N PRO A 11 0.90 -6.59 33.57
CA PRO A 11 -0.54 -6.63 33.74
C PRO A 11 -1.13 -7.26 32.49
N TRP A 12 -1.87 -8.35 32.68
CA TRP A 12 -2.72 -8.95 31.66
C TRP A 12 -3.90 -8.00 31.44
N THR A 13 -3.66 -6.89 30.76
CA THR A 13 -4.75 -6.12 30.17
C THR A 13 -5.20 -6.92 28.95
N PRO A 14 -6.45 -7.41 28.88
CA PRO A 14 -6.97 -7.88 27.61
C PRO A 14 -6.76 -6.73 26.63
N SER A 15 -6.16 -7.00 25.47
CA SER A 15 -6.04 -6.02 24.40
C SER A 15 -7.46 -5.58 24.06
N LEU A 16 -7.92 -4.48 24.65
CA LEU A 16 -9.09 -3.77 24.19
C LEU A 16 -8.71 -3.33 22.78
N CYS A 17 -9.10 -4.14 21.80
CA CYS A 17 -9.07 -3.72 20.41
C CYS A 17 -10.00 -2.52 20.36
N LEU A 18 -9.43 -1.31 20.45
CA LEU A 18 -10.14 -0.09 20.17
C LEU A 18 -10.72 -0.27 18.77
N VAL A 19 -12.01 -0.54 18.68
CA VAL A 19 -12.76 -0.52 17.43
C VAL A 19 -12.57 0.89 16.89
N ARG A 20 -11.62 1.02 15.97
CA ARG A 20 -11.18 2.31 15.45
C ARG A 20 -12.23 2.75 14.45
N TRP A 21 -13.24 3.46 14.94
CA TRP A 21 -14.29 4.07 14.11
C TRP A 21 -13.65 4.87 12.97
N SER A 22 -14.24 4.82 11.77
CA SER A 22 -13.83 5.68 10.68
C SER A 22 -14.17 7.13 11.04
N ARG A 23 -13.19 8.03 10.90
CA ARG A 23 -13.42 9.47 11.11
C ARG A 23 -14.31 10.08 10.03
N TYR A 24 -14.31 9.49 8.83
CA TYR A 24 -15.16 9.90 7.73
C TYR A 24 -16.57 9.29 7.86
N ASN A 25 -17.57 10.10 7.53
CA ASN A 25 -18.97 9.68 7.45
C ASN A 25 -19.16 8.69 6.27
N PRO A 26 -20.05 7.69 6.33
CA PRO A 26 -20.21 6.72 5.24
C PRO A 26 -20.61 7.31 3.88
N TYR A 27 -21.11 8.55 3.84
CA TYR A 27 -21.40 9.25 2.58
C TYR A 27 -20.16 9.72 1.82
N TYR A 28 -18.97 9.72 2.44
CA TYR A 28 -17.74 10.14 1.78
C TYR A 28 -17.30 9.11 0.74
N LEU A 29 -17.03 9.59 -0.46
CA LEU A 29 -16.48 8.78 -1.54
C LEU A 29 -14.96 8.59 -1.36
N ASP A 30 -14.47 7.45 -1.81
CA ASP A 30 -13.03 7.19 -1.83
C ASP A 30 -12.34 8.00 -2.95
N PRO A 31 -11.09 8.43 -2.72
CA PRO A 31 -10.35 9.22 -3.69
C PRO A 31 -9.88 8.32 -4.84
N ASP A 32 -9.83 8.91 -6.03
CA ASP A 32 -9.32 8.26 -7.24
C ASP A 32 -7.91 8.82 -7.54
N PRO A 33 -6.84 8.04 -7.34
CA PRO A 33 -5.46 8.49 -7.56
C PRO A 33 -5.03 8.42 -9.03
N SER A 34 -5.85 7.86 -9.92
CA SER A 34 -5.51 7.72 -11.33
C SER A 34 -5.37 9.09 -12.00
N LYS A 35 -4.32 9.27 -12.80
CA LYS A 35 -4.11 10.48 -13.63
C LYS A 35 -4.48 10.24 -15.09
N ASP A 36 -5.22 9.16 -15.36
CA ASP A 36 -5.56 8.79 -16.73
C ASP A 36 -6.32 9.93 -17.39
N ALA A 37 -6.07 10.14 -18.69
CA ALA A 37 -6.74 11.20 -19.44
C ALA A 37 -8.25 11.01 -19.27
N ARG A 38 -8.92 12.06 -18.77
CA ARG A 38 -10.37 12.03 -18.53
C ARG A 38 -11.05 11.54 -19.81
N VAL A 39 -11.70 10.38 -19.72
CA VAL A 39 -12.42 9.78 -20.86
C VAL A 39 -13.48 10.78 -21.31
N PRO A 40 -13.61 11.03 -22.63
CA PRO A 40 -14.63 11.94 -23.14
C PRO A 40 -16.04 11.42 -22.80
N GLU A 41 -16.98 12.34 -22.54
CA GLU A 41 -18.35 12.01 -22.12
C GLU A 41 -19.12 11.13 -23.12
N SER A 42 -18.66 11.09 -24.38
CA SER A 42 -19.20 10.26 -25.45
C SER A 42 -18.93 8.77 -25.29
N GLU A 43 -17.84 8.39 -24.61
CA GLU A 43 -17.41 7.00 -24.44
C GLU A 43 -17.77 6.44 -23.05
N LEU A 44 -18.29 7.28 -22.16
CA LEU A 44 -18.68 6.87 -20.82
C LEU A 44 -19.93 5.98 -20.82
N SER A 45 -19.87 4.87 -20.09
CA SER A 45 -21.02 4.06 -19.71
C SER A 45 -22.04 4.91 -18.93
N PRO A 46 -23.37 4.64 -19.01
CA PRO A 46 -24.35 5.32 -18.17
C PRO A 46 -24.01 5.26 -16.68
N GLU A 47 -23.48 4.13 -16.19
CA GLU A 47 -23.06 3.96 -14.80
C GLU A 47 -21.92 4.91 -14.41
N ASP A 48 -20.94 5.09 -15.29
CA ASP A 48 -19.81 5.99 -15.04
C ASP A 48 -20.25 7.47 -15.00
N LYS A 49 -21.31 7.81 -15.75
CA LYS A 49 -21.88 9.17 -15.74
C LYS A 49 -22.55 9.44 -14.40
N GLU A 50 -23.32 8.49 -13.88
CA GLU A 50 -23.90 8.57 -12.54
C GLU A 50 -22.80 8.72 -11.48
N LEU A 51 -21.69 7.98 -11.59
CA LEU A 51 -20.55 8.12 -10.68
C LEU A 51 -19.89 9.50 -10.77
N GLN A 52 -19.79 10.09 -11.96
CA GLN A 52 -19.29 11.46 -12.12
C GLN A 52 -20.23 12.48 -11.45
N GLU A 53 -21.55 12.33 -11.60
CA GLU A 53 -22.55 13.16 -10.91
C GLU A 53 -22.46 12.99 -9.39
N LEU A 54 -22.26 11.77 -8.90
CA LEU A 54 -22.07 11.53 -7.47
C LEU A 54 -20.79 12.19 -6.94
N LYS A 55 -19.71 12.21 -7.73
CA LYS A 55 -18.44 12.88 -7.37
C LYS A 55 -18.58 14.40 -7.30
N THR A 56 -19.53 15.02 -8.02
CA THR A 56 -19.76 16.48 -7.92
C THR A 56 -20.55 16.87 -6.68
N VAL A 57 -21.47 16.01 -6.22
CA VAL A 57 -22.34 16.28 -5.08
C VAL A 57 -21.73 15.86 -3.75
N ARG A 58 -21.10 14.68 -3.69
CA ARG A 58 -20.63 14.09 -2.43
C ARG A 58 -19.19 14.51 -2.09
N PRO A 59 -18.87 14.72 -0.80
CA PRO A 59 -17.49 14.98 -0.39
C PRO A 59 -16.61 13.74 -0.58
N ILE A 60 -15.34 13.99 -0.92
CA ILE A 60 -14.33 12.95 -1.19
C ILE A 60 -13.35 12.88 -0.01
N LYS A 61 -12.92 11.67 0.39
CA LYS A 61 -11.91 11.49 1.45
C LYS A 61 -10.56 12.00 0.99
N ALA A 62 -9.70 12.37 1.94
CA ALA A 62 -8.31 12.65 1.62
C ALA A 62 -7.60 11.38 1.11
N ALA A 63 -6.78 11.54 0.08
CA ALA A 63 -5.89 10.49 -0.41
C ALA A 63 -4.93 10.00 0.69
N LEU A 64 -4.65 8.71 0.71
CA LEU A 64 -3.68 8.13 1.62
C LEU A 64 -2.26 8.54 1.20
N ALA A 65 -1.34 8.64 2.16
CA ALA A 65 0.06 8.96 1.87
C ALA A 65 0.79 7.88 1.06
N SER A 66 0.24 6.66 1.00
CA SER A 66 0.72 5.58 0.12
C SER A 66 0.27 5.72 -1.32
N ASP A 67 -0.83 6.43 -1.54
CA ASP A 67 -1.50 6.46 -2.82
C ASP A 67 -0.89 7.60 -3.62
N SER A 68 -0.38 7.26 -4.80
CA SER A 68 0.26 8.22 -5.68
C SER A 68 -0.14 7.96 -7.11
N SER A 69 -0.27 9.03 -7.88
CA SER A 69 -0.61 9.01 -9.30
C SER A 69 0.62 8.77 -10.20
N SER A 70 1.68 8.19 -9.64
CA SER A 70 2.93 7.94 -10.36
C SER A 70 2.80 6.67 -11.19
N ALA A 71 3.32 6.68 -12.42
CA ALA A 71 3.37 5.49 -13.28
C ALA A 71 4.21 4.34 -12.68
N PHE A 72 5.08 4.64 -11.72
CA PHE A 72 5.91 3.64 -11.02
C PHE A 72 5.25 3.07 -9.76
N ASN A 73 4.01 3.49 -9.45
CA ASN A 73 3.28 3.00 -8.29
C ASN A 73 2.49 1.75 -8.65
N ASP A 74 2.96 0.59 -8.21
CA ASP A 74 2.24 -0.68 -8.36
C ASP A 74 1.48 -1.00 -7.06
N PRO A 75 0.13 -1.16 -7.11
CA PRO A 75 -0.67 -1.51 -5.93
C PRO A 75 -0.28 -2.86 -5.32
N LEU A 76 0.18 -3.82 -6.12
CA LEU A 76 0.60 -5.14 -5.63
C LEU A 76 1.90 -5.03 -4.83
N ILE A 77 2.87 -4.25 -5.34
CA ILE A 77 4.14 -4.01 -4.62
C ILE A 77 3.86 -3.25 -3.31
N SER A 78 2.99 -2.24 -3.34
CA SER A 78 2.61 -1.48 -2.15
C SER A 78 1.94 -2.38 -1.10
N LYS A 79 1.05 -3.29 -1.52
CA LYS A 79 0.42 -4.28 -0.64
C LYS A 79 1.44 -5.25 -0.06
N PHE A 80 2.37 -5.73 -0.88
CA PHE A 80 3.42 -6.64 -0.45
C PHE A 80 4.36 -5.98 0.58
N ILE A 81 4.76 -4.73 0.35
CA ILE A 81 5.54 -3.95 1.34
C ILE A 81 4.78 -3.82 2.66
N ASN A 82 3.47 -3.57 2.61
CA ASN A 82 2.65 -3.49 3.82
C ASN A 82 2.54 -4.84 4.55
N MET A 83 2.55 -5.97 3.83
CA MET A 83 2.54 -7.31 4.44
C MET A 83 3.89 -7.69 5.07
N MET A 84 5.00 -7.26 4.47
CA MET A 84 6.34 -7.48 5.03
C MET A 84 6.67 -6.53 6.19
N MET A 85 6.00 -5.39 6.27
CA MET A 85 6.24 -4.38 7.30
C MET A 85 5.91 -4.92 8.70
N GLN A 86 6.85 -4.77 9.61
CA GLN A 86 6.70 -5.08 11.03
C GLN A 86 6.80 -3.78 11.85
N ASP A 87 6.02 -3.68 12.92
CA ASP A 87 6.00 -2.55 13.87
C ASP A 87 5.83 -1.16 13.23
N GLY A 88 5.17 -1.09 12.07
CA GLY A 88 4.97 0.16 11.33
C GLY A 88 6.22 0.71 10.63
N ASN A 89 7.32 -0.04 10.58
CA ASN A 89 8.56 0.41 9.93
C ASN A 89 8.52 0.21 8.40
N LYS A 90 7.89 1.16 7.71
CA LYS A 90 7.74 1.13 6.26
C LYS A 90 9.05 1.37 5.49
N ILE A 91 10.00 2.10 6.09
CA ILE A 91 11.29 2.44 5.46
C ILE A 91 12.12 1.16 5.27
N LEU A 92 12.21 0.33 6.31
CA LEU A 92 12.93 -0.93 6.28
C LEU A 92 12.32 -1.91 5.27
N ALA A 93 10.99 -2.09 5.31
CA ALA A 93 10.29 -2.98 4.38
C ALA A 93 10.48 -2.56 2.91
N ARG A 94 10.42 -1.24 2.63
CA ARG A 94 10.70 -0.70 1.30
C ARG A 94 12.14 -0.95 0.88
N GLY A 95 13.11 -0.75 1.80
CA GLY A 95 14.52 -1.00 1.55
C GLY A 95 14.81 -2.45 1.15
N ILE A 96 14.23 -3.42 1.87
CA ILE A 96 14.33 -4.85 1.55
C ILE A 96 13.76 -5.13 0.17
N MET A 97 12.55 -4.62 -0.13
CA MET A 97 11.90 -4.85 -1.42
C MET A 97 12.73 -4.29 -2.59
N THR A 98 13.29 -3.08 -2.43
CA THR A 98 14.18 -2.49 -3.43
C THR A 98 15.42 -3.35 -3.65
N GLN A 99 16.06 -3.84 -2.60
CA GLN A 99 17.20 -4.75 -2.71
C GLN A 99 16.83 -6.05 -3.42
N THR A 100 15.68 -6.65 -3.10
CA THR A 100 15.19 -7.88 -3.74
C THR A 100 14.95 -7.69 -5.23
N LEU A 101 14.28 -6.61 -5.63
CA LEU A 101 14.02 -6.31 -7.04
C LEU A 101 15.33 -6.07 -7.83
N SER A 102 16.28 -5.34 -7.25
CA SER A 102 17.59 -5.11 -7.87
C SER A 102 18.39 -6.41 -8.03
N ASN A 103 18.45 -7.25 -6.99
CA ASN A 103 19.25 -8.47 -7.00
C ASN A 103 18.71 -9.55 -7.95
N ASN A 104 17.39 -9.72 -8.02
CA ASN A 104 16.77 -10.73 -8.88
C ASN A 104 17.02 -10.46 -10.38
N GLY A 105 16.94 -9.21 -10.81
CA GLY A 105 17.22 -8.83 -12.20
C GLY A 105 18.66 -9.14 -12.61
N VAL A 106 19.61 -8.85 -11.72
CA VAL A 106 21.05 -9.08 -11.94
C VAL A 106 21.38 -10.57 -11.95
N TYR A 107 20.83 -11.37 -11.04
CA TYR A 107 21.06 -12.81 -10.98
C TYR A 107 20.58 -13.54 -12.25
N SER A 108 19.37 -13.20 -12.74
CA SER A 108 18.84 -13.77 -13.98
C SER A 108 19.72 -13.46 -15.19
N TYR A 109 20.23 -12.22 -15.28
CA TYR A 109 21.14 -11.81 -16.34
C TYR A 109 22.44 -12.63 -16.33
N TYR A 110 23.11 -12.77 -15.17
CA TYR A 110 24.33 -13.56 -15.08
C TYR A 110 24.10 -15.05 -15.36
N LYS A 111 22.98 -15.62 -14.90
CA LYS A 111 22.60 -17.00 -15.20
C LYS A 111 22.43 -17.25 -16.70
N CYS A 112 21.75 -16.33 -17.39
CA CYS A 112 21.55 -16.40 -18.85
C CYS A 112 22.85 -16.18 -19.62
N LYS A 113 23.70 -15.24 -19.16
CA LYS A 113 25.02 -14.98 -19.76
C LYS A 113 25.93 -16.20 -19.68
N ASN A 114 26.04 -16.83 -18.51
CA ASN A 114 26.87 -18.03 -18.32
C ASN A 114 26.34 -19.24 -19.14
N ALA A 115 25.03 -19.38 -19.30
CA ALA A 115 24.45 -20.43 -20.13
C ALA A 115 24.77 -20.29 -21.64
N LYS A 116 25.03 -19.07 -22.13
CA LYS A 116 25.41 -18.82 -23.52
C LYS A 116 26.88 -19.12 -23.84
N TYR A 117 27.75 -19.23 -22.83
CA TYR A 117 29.18 -19.55 -23.01
C TYR A 117 29.50 -21.02 -22.73
N LEU A 118 28.48 -21.86 -22.53
CA LEU A 118 28.58 -23.30 -22.28
C LEU A 118 28.23 -24.16 -23.51
N PHE A 119 28.13 -23.53 -24.69
CA PHE A 119 28.03 -24.17 -26.00
C PHE A 119 29.13 -23.63 -26.93
#